data_AF-A0A812XDH1-F1
#
_entry.id   AF-A0A812XDH1-F1
#
_cell.length_a   1.000
_cell.length_b   1.000
_cell.length_c   1.000
_cell.angle_alpha   90.00
_cell.angle_beta   90.00
_cell.angle_gamma   90.00
#
_symmetry.space_group_name_H-M   'P 1'
#
loop_
_entity.id
_entity.type
_entity.pdbx_description
1 polymer ?
#
loop_
_entity_poly.entity_id
_entity_poly.type
_entity_poly.pdbx_seq_one_letter_code
_entity_poly.pdbx_strand_id
1 'polypeptide(L)'
;MAKRCTLLMDSDVHGPPSWPVALEVVRSEGSLVSASIFIAEGTGFTMDTDWGKRLQELGIEPKVVPAKEASIELCAEAMRLVMEEDVNVVCLAVKEDDFATLSQKLRTAGNTAGKQFSILEIGSLGDS
;
A
#
# COMPACT_ATOMS: atom_id res chain seq x y z
N MET A 1 15.21 -7.63 16.24
CA MET A 1 14.13 -8.21 15.41
C MET A 1 14.01 -7.36 14.14
N ALA A 2 13.79 -7.98 12.98
CA ALA A 2 13.50 -7.23 11.76
C ALA A 2 12.12 -6.57 11.89
N LYS A 3 11.97 -5.34 11.39
CA LYS A 3 10.68 -4.63 11.39
C LYS A 3 9.69 -5.39 10.50
N ARG A 4 8.42 -5.47 10.90
CA ARG A 4 7.33 -6.03 10.09
C ARG A 4 6.73 -4.91 9.25
N CYS A 5 6.77 -5.05 7.93
CA CYS A 5 6.40 -4.01 6.99
C CYS A 5 5.22 -4.44 6.11
N THR A 6 4.36 -3.51 5.73
CA THR A 6 3.37 -3.72 4.67
C THR A 6 3.51 -2.66 3.58
N LEU A 7 3.18 -3.02 2.35
CA LEU A 7 3.13 -2.11 1.21
C LEU A 7 1.67 -1.90 0.77
N LEU A 8 1.22 -0.65 0.70
CA LEU A 8 -0.08 -0.29 0.17
C LEU A 8 0.11 0.72 -0.96
N MET A 9 -0.36 0.37 -2.15
CA MET A 9 -0.15 1.15 -3.37
C MET A 9 -1.47 1.63 -3.95
N ASP A 10 -1.44 2.83 -4.53
CA ASP A 10 -2.51 3.35 -5.39
C ASP A 10 -2.17 3.07 -6.86
N SER A 11 -3.06 2.36 -7.55
CA SER A 11 -2.88 2.04 -8.97
C SER A 11 -2.90 3.26 -9.91
N ASP A 12 -3.44 4.39 -9.46
CA ASP A 12 -3.42 5.65 -10.22
C ASP A 12 -2.01 6.22 -10.36
N VAL A 13 -1.07 5.81 -9.50
CA VAL A 13 0.29 6.36 -9.40
C VAL A 13 1.33 5.31 -9.68
N HIS A 14 1.11 4.10 -9.18
CA HIS A 14 2.07 3.01 -9.25
C HIS A 14 1.59 1.94 -10.22
N GLY A 15 2.09 2.02 -11.46
CA GLY A 15 1.89 0.99 -12.48
C GLY A 15 2.92 -0.15 -12.43
N PRO A 16 2.77 -1.17 -13.31
CA PRO A 16 3.60 -2.38 -13.33
C PRO A 16 5.12 -2.18 -13.26
N PRO A 17 5.72 -1.17 -13.92
CA PRO A 17 7.16 -0.94 -13.83
C PRO A 17 7.65 -0.60 -12.41
N SER A 18 6.80 0.03 -11.60
CA SER A 18 7.17 0.52 -10.27
C SER A 18 7.01 -0.53 -9.15
N TRP A 19 6.18 -1.57 -9.36
CA TRP A 19 5.87 -2.54 -8.31
C TRP A 19 7.08 -3.30 -7.77
N PRO A 20 8.03 -3.81 -8.60
CA PRO A 20 9.21 -4.50 -8.09
C PRO A 20 10.08 -3.58 -7.24
N VAL A 21 10.25 -2.33 -7.66
CA VAL A 21 11.05 -1.34 -6.95
C VAL A 21 10.43 -0.99 -5.60
N ALA A 22 9.10 -0.79 -5.55
CA ALA A 22 8.39 -0.57 -4.29
C ALA A 22 8.57 -1.74 -3.31
N LEU A 23 8.51 -2.97 -3.80
CA LEU A 23 8.75 -4.17 -2.98
C LEU A 23 10.20 -4.24 -2.47
N GLU A 24 11.19 -3.88 -3.28
CA GLU A 24 12.59 -3.84 -2.87
C GLU A 24 12.84 -2.81 -1.77
N VAL A 25 12.27 -1.61 -1.89
CA VAL A 25 12.35 -0.58 -0.85
C VAL A 25 11.78 -1.11 0.47
N VAL A 26 10.59 -1.73 0.45
CA VAL A 26 9.98 -2.28 1.67
C VAL A 26 10.82 -3.42 2.26
N ARG A 27 11.39 -4.28 1.43
CA ARG A 27 12.27 -5.38 1.86
C ARG A 27 13.60 -4.90 2.44
N SER A 28 14.08 -3.72 2.03
CA SER A 28 15.26 -3.09 2.63
C SER A 28 14.97 -2.49 4.01
N GLU A 29 13.72 -2.10 4.27
CA GLU A 29 13.26 -1.58 5.57
C GLU A 29 12.99 -2.71 6.57
N GLY A 30 12.49 -3.86 6.10
CA GLY A 30 12.19 -5.00 6.97
C GLY A 30 11.52 -6.18 6.27
N SER A 31 10.90 -7.06 7.06
CA SER A 31 10.19 -8.23 6.57
C SER A 31 8.82 -7.82 6.02
N LEU A 32 8.61 -8.01 4.71
CA LEU A 32 7.32 -7.79 4.05
C LEU A 32 6.28 -8.81 4.56
N VAL A 33 5.24 -8.32 5.21
CA VAL A 33 4.09 -9.09 5.71
C VAL A 33 2.99 -9.19 4.66
N SER A 34 2.66 -8.07 4.03
CA SER A 34 1.63 -7.98 2.99
C SER A 34 2.01 -6.91 1.97
N ALA A 35 1.50 -7.06 0.75
CA ALA A 35 1.54 -6.05 -0.29
C ALA A 35 0.17 -6.01 -0.98
N SER A 36 -0.43 -4.83 -1.07
CA SER A 36 -1.72 -4.65 -1.74
C SER A 36 -1.68 -3.45 -2.68
N ILE A 37 -2.43 -3.53 -3.77
CA ILE A 37 -2.68 -2.42 -4.69
C ILE A 37 -4.17 -2.13 -4.77
N PHE A 38 -4.54 -0.87 -4.57
CA PHE A 38 -5.92 -0.42 -4.64
C PHE A 38 -6.22 0.03 -6.06
N ILE A 39 -7.22 -0.60 -6.66
CA ILE A 39 -7.61 -0.39 -8.05
C ILE A 39 -9.04 0.14 -8.07
N ALA A 40 -9.23 1.31 -8.68
CA ALA A 40 -10.57 1.87 -8.81
C ALA A 40 -11.47 0.97 -9.68
N GLU A 41 -12.72 0.77 -9.24
CA GLU A 41 -13.76 0.14 -10.05
C GLU A 41 -13.95 0.88 -11.39
N GLY A 42 -14.29 0.12 -12.43
CA GLY A 42 -14.53 0.67 -13.78
C GLY A 42 -13.27 0.88 -14.62
N THR A 43 -12.08 0.57 -14.11
CA THR A 43 -10.81 0.57 -14.88
C THR A 43 -10.69 -0.56 -15.89
N GLY A 44 -11.58 -1.57 -15.83
CA GLY A 44 -11.52 -2.77 -16.67
C GLY A 44 -10.47 -3.79 -16.22
N PHE A 45 -9.88 -3.63 -15.03
CA PHE A 45 -8.95 -4.59 -14.45
C PHE A 45 -9.62 -5.97 -14.25
N THR A 46 -8.92 -7.02 -14.65
CA THR A 46 -9.24 -8.42 -14.31
C THR A 46 -7.96 -9.19 -14.00
N MET A 47 -8.07 -10.28 -13.25
CA MET A 47 -6.93 -11.15 -12.93
C MET A 47 -6.32 -11.84 -14.16
N ASP A 48 -7.07 -11.97 -15.25
CA ASP A 48 -6.61 -12.61 -16.49
C ASP A 48 -5.76 -11.69 -17.37
N THR A 49 -5.73 -10.39 -17.06
CA THR A 49 -4.87 -9.42 -17.74
C THR A 49 -3.39 -9.62 -17.39
N ASP A 50 -2.49 -9.05 -18.21
CA ASP A 50 -1.05 -9.06 -17.92
C ASP A 50 -0.73 -8.37 -16.58
N TRP A 51 -1.54 -7.38 -16.18
CA TRP A 51 -1.45 -6.77 -14.85
C TRP A 51 -1.78 -7.77 -13.75
N GLY A 52 -2.91 -8.48 -13.87
CA GLY A 52 -3.34 -9.47 -12.88
C GLY A 52 -2.32 -10.58 -12.68
N LYS A 53 -1.80 -11.14 -13.78
CA LYS A 53 -0.70 -12.12 -13.74
C LYS A 53 0.55 -11.56 -13.07
N ARG A 54 0.93 -10.33 -13.41
CA ARG A 54 2.12 -9.70 -12.86
C ARG A 54 1.99 -9.41 -11.36
N LEU A 55 0.82 -8.98 -10.90
CA LEU A 55 0.53 -8.81 -9.47
C LEU A 55 0.63 -10.15 -8.72
N GLN A 56 0.08 -11.22 -9.30
CA GLN A 56 0.16 -12.57 -8.73
C GLN A 56 1.61 -13.07 -8.63
N GLU A 57 2.42 -12.90 -9.67
CA GLU A 57 3.86 -13.26 -9.65
C GLU A 57 4.63 -12.54 -8.54
N LEU A 58 4.27 -11.28 -8.29
CA LEU A 58 4.93 -10.44 -7.28
C LEU A 58 4.36 -10.66 -5.86
N GLY A 59 3.27 -11.42 -5.73
CA GLY A 59 2.58 -11.61 -4.45
C GLY A 59 1.89 -10.32 -3.95
N ILE A 60 1.43 -9.48 -4.87
CA ILE A 60 0.68 -8.25 -4.55
C ILE A 60 -0.80 -8.55 -4.72
N GLU A 61 -1.59 -8.31 -3.67
CA GLU A 61 -3.03 -8.50 -3.69
C GLU A 61 -3.73 -7.29 -4.33
N PRO A 62 -4.46 -7.46 -5.45
CA PRO A 62 -5.32 -6.41 -5.96
C PRO A 62 -6.59 -6.28 -5.14
N LYS A 63 -6.91 -5.05 -4.70
CA LYS A 63 -8.16 -4.68 -4.03
C LYS A 63 -8.93 -3.73 -4.93
N VAL A 64 -9.97 -4.23 -5.58
CA VAL A 64 -10.86 -3.42 -6.42
C VAL A 64 -11.87 -2.71 -5.52
N VAL A 65 -11.89 -1.38 -5.57
CA VAL A 65 -12.65 -0.53 -4.64
C VAL A 65 -13.35 0.61 -5.39
N PRO A 66 -14.49 1.12 -4.90
CA PRO A 66 -15.09 2.33 -5.47
C PRO A 66 -14.09 3.48 -5.45
N ALA A 67 -13.95 4.22 -6.57
CA ALA A 67 -12.93 5.27 -6.72
C ALA A 67 -12.97 6.33 -5.59
N LYS A 68 -14.17 6.65 -5.09
CA LYS A 68 -14.38 7.63 -4.00
C LYS A 68 -13.98 7.10 -2.62
N GLU A 69 -13.76 5.80 -2.50
CA GLU A 69 -13.49 5.11 -1.23
C GLU A 69 -12.06 4.59 -1.14
N ALA A 70 -11.27 4.66 -2.21
CA ALA A 70 -9.90 4.13 -2.25
C ALA A 70 -9.03 4.59 -1.08
N SER A 71 -9.04 5.88 -0.73
CA SER A 71 -8.32 6.43 0.42
C SER A 71 -8.82 5.88 1.76
N ILE A 72 -10.12 5.61 1.89
CA ILE A 72 -10.73 5.09 3.12
C ILE A 72 -10.36 3.61 3.27
N GLU A 73 -10.54 2.83 2.21
CA GLU A 73 -10.20 1.40 2.16
C GLU A 73 -8.71 1.16 2.39
N LEU A 74 -7.84 2.00 1.82
CA LEU A 74 -6.40 1.95 2.07
C LEU A 74 -6.07 2.21 3.55
N CYS A 75 -6.70 3.23 4.16
CA CYS A 75 -6.52 3.48 5.59
C CYS A 75 -7.04 2.33 6.47
N ALA A 76 -8.19 1.75 6.12
CA ALA A 76 -8.79 0.64 6.83
C ALA A 76 -7.89 -0.60 6.78
N GLU A 77 -7.36 -0.95 5.60
CA GLU A 77 -6.46 -2.07 5.42
C GLU A 77 -5.14 -1.88 6.18
N ALA A 78 -4.55 -0.69 6.13
CA ALA A 78 -3.35 -0.38 6.90
C ALA A 78 -3.57 -0.62 8.40
N MET A 79 -4.69 -0.12 8.95
CA MET A 79 -4.99 -0.28 10.36
C MET A 79 -5.30 -1.72 10.73
N ARG A 80 -6.01 -2.45 9.87
CA ARG A 80 -6.24 -3.89 10.03
C ARG A 80 -4.92 -4.64 10.16
N LEU A 81 -3.96 -4.40 9.26
CA LEU A 81 -2.64 -5.04 9.27
C LEU A 81 -1.80 -4.64 10.50
N VAL A 82 -1.88 -3.38 10.95
CA VAL A 82 -1.23 -2.95 12.20
C VAL A 82 -1.82 -3.65 13.43
N MET A 83 -3.14 -3.86 13.45
CA MET A 83 -3.84 -4.42 14.61
C MET A 83 -3.75 -5.95 14.67
N GLU A 84 -3.97 -6.62 13.54
CA GLU A 84 -4.14 -8.08 13.44
C GLU A 84 -2.81 -8.78 13.11
N GLU A 85 -1.97 -8.17 12.28
CA GLU A 85 -0.72 -8.78 11.78
C GLU A 85 0.55 -8.19 12.40
N ASP A 86 0.38 -7.33 13.42
CA ASP A 86 1.47 -6.66 14.15
C ASP A 86 2.48 -5.95 13.23
N VAL A 87 1.97 -5.26 12.20
CA VAL A 87 2.81 -4.43 11.31
C VAL A 87 3.37 -3.24 12.07
N ASN A 88 4.67 -3.01 11.93
CA ASN A 88 5.40 -1.90 12.55
C ASN A 88 5.67 -0.74 11.58
N VAL A 89 5.69 -1.02 10.27
CA VAL A 89 5.93 -0.03 9.22
C VAL A 89 4.86 -0.15 8.14
N VAL A 90 4.11 0.93 7.93
CA VAL A 90 3.18 1.05 6.80
C VAL A 90 3.86 1.84 5.70
N CYS A 91 4.20 1.18 4.59
CA CYS A 91 4.78 1.80 3.41
C CYS A 91 3.67 2.18 2.44
N LEU A 92 3.57 3.47 2.11
CA LEU A 92 2.53 4.03 1.25
C LEU A 92 3.14 4.46 -0.08
N ALA A 93 2.65 3.90 -1.18
CA ALA A 93 2.97 4.31 -2.54
C ALA A 93 1.73 4.95 -3.16
N VAL A 94 1.53 6.24 -2.88
CA VAL A 94 0.31 7.01 -3.18
C VAL A 94 0.70 8.36 -3.82
N LYS A 95 -0.27 9.17 -4.27
CA LYS A 95 0.02 10.53 -4.74
C LYS A 95 0.64 11.33 -3.60
N GLU A 96 1.62 12.18 -3.92
CA GLU A 96 2.31 13.04 -2.93
C GLU A 96 1.30 13.88 -2.12
N ASP A 97 0.31 14.47 -2.79
CA ASP A 97 -0.77 15.26 -2.18
C ASP A 97 -1.64 14.44 -1.21
N ASP A 98 -1.79 13.13 -1.47
CA ASP A 98 -2.58 12.22 -0.63
C ASP A 98 -1.77 11.68 0.55
N PHE A 99 -0.43 11.58 0.43
CA PHE A 99 0.43 10.99 1.45
C PHE A 99 0.29 11.70 2.80
N ALA A 100 0.34 13.03 2.83
CA ALA A 100 0.22 13.81 4.06
C ALA A 100 -1.13 13.55 4.76
N THR A 101 -2.22 13.56 3.98
CA THR A 101 -3.58 13.35 4.47
C THR A 101 -3.78 11.94 5.00
N LEU A 102 -3.34 10.92 4.26
CA LEU A 102 -3.45 9.51 4.66
C LEU A 102 -2.59 9.22 5.89
N SER A 103 -1.36 9.73 5.92
CA SER A 103 -0.46 9.58 7.06
C SER A 103 -1.04 10.16 8.34
N GLN A 104 -1.67 11.34 8.27
CA GLN A 104 -2.33 11.94 9.43
C GLN A 104 -3.52 11.12 9.92
N LYS A 105 -4.37 10.62 9.00
CA LYS A 105 -5.51 9.75 9.33
C LYS A 105 -5.04 8.46 10.02
N LEU A 106 -4.01 7.81 9.48
CA LEU A 106 -3.44 6.59 10.04
C LEU A 106 -2.84 6.81 11.43
N ARG A 107 -2.07 7.88 11.63
CA ARG A 107 -1.53 8.22 12.96
C ARG A 107 -2.64 8.46 13.98
N THR A 108 -3.70 9.14 13.57
CA THR A 108 -4.87 9.40 14.44
C THR A 108 -5.57 8.10 14.82
N ALA A 109 -5.79 7.20 13.85
CA ALA A 109 -6.40 5.90 14.08
C ALA A 109 -5.50 5.00 14.98
N GLY A 110 -4.19 4.97 14.70
CA GLY A 110 -3.20 4.27 15.52
C GLY A 110 -3.19 4.72 16.97
N ASN A 111 -3.15 6.04 17.20
CA ASN A 111 -3.19 6.61 18.54
C ASN A 111 -4.50 6.25 19.27
N THR A 112 -5.64 6.31 18.57
CA THR A 112 -6.95 5.94 19.13
C THR A 112 -6.99 4.46 19.52
N ALA A 113 -6.35 3.60 18.74
CA ALA A 113 -6.24 2.16 19.00
C ALA A 113 -5.11 1.78 19.98
N GLY A 114 -4.33 2.75 20.48
CA GLY A 114 -3.18 2.49 21.34
C GLY A 114 -2.02 1.76 20.64
N LYS A 115 -1.91 1.89 19.31
CA LYS A 115 -0.88 1.25 18.47
C LYS A 115 0.17 2.27 18.02
N GLN A 116 1.44 1.87 18.07
CA GLN A 116 2.57 2.64 17.55
C GLN A 116 3.17 1.96 16.32
N PHE A 117 3.28 2.71 15.22
CA PHE A 117 3.93 2.28 13.99
C PHE A 117 4.52 3.49 13.26
N SER A 118 5.48 3.25 12.36
CA SER A 118 6.00 4.26 11.45
C SER A 118 5.30 4.19 10.09
N ILE A 119 5.27 5.32 9.39
CA ILE A 119 4.74 5.42 8.04
C ILE A 119 5.90 5.85 7.15
N LEU A 120 6.13 5.13 6.06
CA LEU A 120 7.17 5.39 5.06
C LEU A 120 6.49 5.76 3.74
N GLU A 121 6.93 6.85 3.13
CA GLU A 121 6.53 7.21 1.77
C GLU A 121 7.38 6.44 0.75
N ILE A 122 6.72 5.91 -0.27
CA ILE A 122 7.36 5.31 -1.45
C ILE A 122 7.01 6.21 -2.63
N GLY A 123 7.98 7.03 -3.06
CA GLY A 123 7.78 7.92 -4.20
C GLY A 123 7.53 7.17 -5.50
N SER A 124 6.83 7.80 -6.43
CA SER A 124 6.73 7.32 -7.80
C SER A 124 8.09 7.43 -8.50
N LEU A 125 8.40 6.47 -9.37
CA LEU A 125 9.53 6.61 -10.29
C LEU A 125 9.08 7.61 -11.36
N GLY A 126 9.32 8.89 -11.11
CA GLY A 126 9.21 9.93 -12.14
C GLY A 126 10.21 9.63 -13.26
N ASP A 127 9.74 9.67 -14.51
CA ASP A 127 10.55 9.54 -15.72
C ASP A 127 11.83 10.36 -15.59
N SER A 128 12.97 9.68 -15.39
CA SER A 128 14.31 10.27 -15.46
C SER A 128 14.86 10.08 -16.87
#